data_AF-A0A1Y0CA48-F1
#
_entry.id   AF-A0A1Y0CA48-F1
#
_cell.length_a   1.000
_cell.length_b   1.000
_cell.length_c   1.000
_cell.angle_alpha   90.00
_cell.angle_beta   90.00
_cell.angle_gamma   90.00
#
_symmetry.space_group_name_H-M   'P 1'
#
loop_
_entity.id
_entity.type
_entity.pdbx_description
1 polymer ?
#
loop_
_entity_poly.entity_id
_entity_poly.type
_entity_poly.pdbx_seq_one_letter_code
_entity_poly.pdbx_strand_id
1 'polypeptide(L)'
;MTASAYRQPVPRFWWVKRRSYLLFMLRELSCVAVAWTVVFLLAGVAAIAGGDVQGFLDFSGRPVVVLLNIVALAFLLLHAVTWFALAPRAMVVHLGGRRVPSSTVLAGHYGAWLVVSAVIVWVVLA
;
A
#
# COMPACT_ATOMS: atom_id res chain seq x y z
N MET A 1 -29.55 -38.86 -21.68
CA MET A 1 -29.53 -38.28 -20.32
C MET A 1 -28.36 -37.30 -20.25
N THR A 2 -28.61 -35.99 -20.31
CA THR A 2 -27.57 -34.98 -20.09
C THR A 2 -27.39 -34.82 -18.58
N ALA A 3 -26.36 -35.42 -18.01
CA ALA A 3 -26.03 -35.22 -16.60
C ALA A 3 -25.72 -33.73 -16.36
N SER A 4 -26.47 -33.11 -15.45
CA SER A 4 -26.20 -31.72 -15.04
C SER A 4 -24.84 -31.65 -14.35
N ALA A 5 -23.95 -30.77 -14.83
CA ALA A 5 -22.63 -30.60 -14.25
C ALA A 5 -22.74 -30.00 -12.84
N TYR A 6 -22.14 -30.68 -11.85
CA TYR A 6 -22.10 -30.18 -10.48
C TYR A 6 -21.32 -28.86 -10.39
N ARG A 7 -21.94 -27.82 -9.81
CA ARG A 7 -21.27 -26.56 -9.48
C ARG A 7 -20.96 -26.52 -7.99
N GLN A 8 -19.68 -26.48 -7.65
CA GLN A 8 -19.25 -26.35 -6.26
C GLN A 8 -19.62 -24.95 -5.72
N PRO A 9 -20.30 -24.85 -4.56
CA PRO A 9 -20.63 -23.56 -3.96
C PRO A 9 -19.36 -22.86 -3.45
N VAL A 10 -19.23 -21.57 -3.76
CA VAL A 10 -18.12 -20.73 -3.27
C VAL A 10 -18.57 -20.00 -1.99
N PRO A 11 -17.98 -20.29 -0.82
CA PRO A 11 -18.36 -19.63 0.43
C PRO A 11 -17.89 -18.16 0.47
N ARG A 12 -18.58 -17.30 1.23
CA ARG A 12 -18.23 -15.86 1.34
C ARG A 12 -16.78 -15.61 1.79
N PHE A 13 -16.30 -16.39 2.75
CA PHE A 13 -14.92 -16.32 3.26
C PHE A 13 -13.95 -17.29 2.56
N TRP A 14 -14.17 -17.56 1.27
CA TRP A 14 -13.29 -18.41 0.47
C TRP A 14 -11.82 -17.96 0.52
N TRP A 15 -11.59 -16.65 0.64
CA TRP A 15 -10.27 -16.03 0.60
C TRP A 15 -9.45 -16.25 1.87
N VAL A 16 -10.07 -16.59 3.01
CA VAL A 16 -9.35 -16.89 4.27
C VAL A 16 -8.73 -18.29 4.24
N LYS A 17 -9.20 -19.17 3.34
CA LYS A 17 -8.79 -20.59 3.28
C LYS A 17 -7.35 -20.81 2.85
N ARG A 18 -6.74 -19.88 2.11
CA ARG A 18 -5.36 -19.99 1.63
C ARG A 18 -4.65 -18.67 1.78
N ARG A 19 -3.38 -18.74 2.21
CA ARG A 19 -2.52 -17.56 2.38
C ARG A 19 -2.42 -16.70 1.13
N SER A 20 -2.36 -17.30 -0.06
CA SER A 20 -2.32 -16.55 -1.33
C SER A 20 -3.57 -15.72 -1.57
N TYR A 21 -4.76 -16.27 -1.29
CA TYR A 21 -6.02 -15.56 -1.43
C TYR A 21 -6.18 -14.48 -0.36
N LEU A 22 -5.73 -14.77 0.86
CA LEU A 22 -5.73 -13.80 1.94
C LEU A 22 -4.82 -12.60 1.62
N LEU A 23 -3.59 -12.84 1.18
CA LEU A 23 -2.67 -11.76 0.79
C LEU A 23 -3.20 -10.96 -0.41
N PHE A 24 -3.80 -11.64 -1.39
CA PHE A 24 -4.47 -10.98 -2.51
C PHE A 24 -5.59 -10.05 -2.00
N MET A 25 -6.45 -10.54 -1.11
CA MET A 25 -7.58 -9.74 -0.62
C MET A 25 -7.15 -8.61 0.32
N LEU A 26 -6.13 -8.83 1.15
CA LEU A 26 -5.53 -7.76 1.97
C LEU A 26 -4.86 -6.68 1.10
N ARG A 27 -4.23 -7.07 -0.01
CA ARG A 27 -3.69 -6.11 -0.98
C ARG A 27 -4.81 -5.27 -1.58
N GLU A 28 -5.93 -5.85 -2.00
CA GLU A 28 -7.05 -5.06 -2.51
C GLU A 28 -7.65 -4.16 -1.42
N LEU A 29 -7.79 -4.67 -0.19
CA LEU A 29 -8.32 -3.92 0.96
C LEU A 29 -7.44 -2.72 1.37
N SER A 30 -6.14 -2.75 1.04
CA SER A 30 -5.22 -1.63 1.31
C SER A 30 -5.68 -0.30 0.73
N CYS A 31 -6.57 -0.28 -0.27
CA CYS A 31 -7.16 0.94 -0.81
C CYS A 31 -7.91 1.78 0.24
N VAL A 32 -8.51 1.13 1.25
CA VAL A 32 -9.19 1.82 2.36
C VAL A 32 -8.18 2.54 3.24
N ALA A 33 -7.03 1.93 3.53
CA ALA A 33 -5.95 2.56 4.27
C ALA A 33 -5.32 3.73 3.49
N VAL A 34 -5.17 3.58 2.16
CA VAL A 34 -4.73 4.66 1.27
C VAL A 34 -5.72 5.83 1.34
N ALA A 35 -7.02 5.56 1.18
CA ALA A 35 -8.06 6.58 1.23
C ALA A 35 -8.08 7.31 2.58
N TRP A 36 -8.00 6.57 3.70
CA TRP A 36 -7.85 7.17 5.02
C TRP A 36 -6.64 8.10 5.10
N THR A 37 -5.47 7.63 4.66
CA THR A 37 -4.22 8.40 4.75
C THR A 37 -4.32 9.69 3.94
N VAL A 38 -4.92 9.65 2.75
CA VAL A 38 -5.17 10.84 1.94
C VAL A 38 -6.08 11.82 2.66
N VAL A 39 -7.21 11.36 3.21
CA VAL A 39 -8.14 12.22 3.97
C VAL A 39 -7.45 12.82 5.19
N PHE A 40 -6.67 12.03 5.93
CA PHE A 40 -5.94 12.49 7.11
C PHE A 40 -4.92 13.58 6.75
N LEU A 41 -4.15 13.40 5.67
CA LEU A 41 -3.20 14.40 5.19
C LEU A 41 -3.91 15.67 4.69
N LEU A 42 -5.01 15.54 3.96
CA LEU A 42 -5.82 16.68 3.50
C LEU A 42 -6.42 17.46 4.68
N ALA A 43 -6.85 16.78 5.74
CA ALA A 43 -7.29 17.44 6.96
C ALA A 43 -6.15 18.25 7.61
N GLY A 44 -4.92 17.73 7.60
CA GLY A 44 -3.73 18.47 8.04
C GLY A 44 -3.45 19.72 7.19
N VAL A 45 -3.53 19.60 5.85
CA VAL A 45 -3.39 20.75 4.94
C VAL A 45 -4.49 21.78 5.19
N ALA A 46 -5.73 21.36 5.37
CA ALA A 46 -6.86 22.24 5.66
C ALA A 46 -6.70 22.95 7.01
N ALA A 47 -6.20 22.26 8.04
CA ALA A 47 -5.90 22.84 9.34
C ALA A 47 -4.82 23.93 9.26
N ILE A 48 -3.76 23.70 8.48
CA ILE A 48 -2.72 24.71 8.20
C ILE A 48 -3.31 25.91 7.48
N ALA A 49 -4.10 25.68 6.42
CA ALA A 49 -4.72 26.75 5.64
C ALA A 49 -5.74 27.57 6.46
N GLY A 50 -6.44 26.93 7.39
CA GLY A 50 -7.44 27.56 8.25
C GLY A 50 -6.90 28.16 9.56
N GLY A 51 -5.62 27.90 9.89
CA GLY A 51 -4.98 28.37 11.13
C GLY A 51 -5.29 27.55 12.39
N ASP A 52 -6.03 26.45 12.30
CA ASP A 52 -6.35 25.55 13.42
C ASP A 52 -5.41 24.32 13.45
N VAL A 53 -4.10 24.59 13.48
CA VAL A 53 -3.10 23.52 13.53
C VAL A 53 -3.19 22.75 14.85
N GLN A 54 -3.48 23.44 15.95
CA GLN A 54 -3.53 22.81 17.27
C GLN A 54 -4.69 21.82 17.39
N GLY A 55 -5.88 22.14 16.88
CA GLY A 55 -7.01 21.21 16.86
C GLY A 55 -6.70 19.93 16.08
N PHE A 56 -5.98 20.04 14.96
CA PHE A 56 -5.51 18.89 14.20
C PHE A 56 -4.47 18.05 14.96
N LEU A 57 -3.52 18.68 15.65
CA LEU A 57 -2.53 17.98 16.47
C LEU A 57 -3.19 17.22 17.63
N ASP A 58 -4.14 17.86 18.32
CA ASP A 58 -4.89 17.25 19.42
C ASP A 58 -5.72 16.06 18.92
N PHE A 59 -6.39 16.19 17.77
CA PHE A 59 -7.07 15.09 17.10
C PHE A 59 -6.12 13.94 16.74
N SER A 60 -4.97 14.27 16.13
CA SER A 60 -3.98 13.31 15.65
C SER A 60 -3.30 12.56 16.79
N GLY A 61 -3.13 13.21 17.95
CA GLY A 61 -2.56 12.62 19.16
C GLY A 61 -3.50 11.67 19.90
N ARG A 62 -4.79 11.60 19.54
CA ARG A 62 -5.74 10.68 20.18
C ARG A 62 -5.27 9.22 19.96
N PRO A 63 -5.23 8.38 21.00
CA PRO A 63 -4.71 7.01 20.89
C PRO A 63 -5.36 6.17 19.77
N VAL A 64 -6.66 6.37 19.55
CA VAL A 64 -7.41 5.69 18.48
C VAL A 64 -6.92 6.10 17.09
N VAL A 65 -6.63 7.39 16.88
CA VAL A 65 -6.14 7.92 15.60
C VAL A 65 -4.71 7.44 15.34
N VAL A 66 -3.87 7.44 16.38
CA VAL A 66 -2.52 6.85 16.31
C VAL A 66 -2.57 5.38 15.91
N LEU A 67 -3.40 4.57 16.58
CA LEU A 67 -3.56 3.15 16.26
C LEU A 67 -4.03 2.95 14.81
N LEU A 68 -5.01 3.75 14.38
CA LEU A 68 -5.52 3.70 13.02
C LEU A 68 -4.42 4.04 12.00
N ASN A 69 -3.61 5.06 12.26
CA ASN A 69 -2.46 5.41 11.41
C ASN A 69 -1.38 4.33 11.37
N ILE A 70 -1.13 3.63 12.49
CA ILE A 70 -0.20 2.48 12.51
C ILE A 70 -0.74 1.33 11.63
N VAL A 71 -2.03 1.02 11.73
CA VAL A 71 -2.67 0.01 10.89
C VAL A 71 -2.63 0.44 9.42
N ALA A 72 -2.92 1.71 9.14
CA ALA A 72 -2.85 2.26 7.79
C ALA A 72 -1.44 2.16 7.22
N LEU A 73 -0.41 2.46 8.02
CA LEU A 73 1.00 2.30 7.64
C LEU A 73 1.31 0.84 7.30
N ALA A 74 0.86 -0.13 8.09
CA ALA A 74 1.06 -1.54 7.79
C ALA A 74 0.44 -1.96 6.44
N PHE A 75 -0.77 -1.47 6.15
CA PHE A 75 -1.42 -1.70 4.85
C PHE A 75 -0.72 -0.98 3.69
N LEU A 76 -0.21 0.24 3.89
CA LEU A 76 0.58 0.97 2.89
C LEU A 76 1.90 0.25 2.58
N LEU A 77 2.57 -0.32 3.59
CA LEU A 77 3.76 -1.14 3.40
C LEU A 77 3.44 -2.42 2.61
N LEU A 78 2.36 -3.11 2.97
CA LEU A 78 1.86 -4.26 2.20
C LEU A 78 1.57 -3.87 0.75
N HIS A 79 0.90 -2.73 0.54
CA HIS A 79 0.58 -2.19 -0.78
C HIS A 79 1.84 -1.95 -1.60
N ALA A 80 2.81 -1.21 -1.05
CA ALA A 80 4.07 -0.89 -1.73
C ALA A 80 4.86 -2.15 -2.10
N VAL A 81 5.05 -3.07 -1.16
CA VAL A 81 5.81 -4.31 -1.38
C VAL A 81 5.15 -5.18 -2.45
N THR A 82 3.83 -5.35 -2.40
CA THR A 82 3.12 -6.17 -3.40
C THR A 82 3.08 -5.49 -4.76
N TRP A 83 3.00 -4.16 -4.83
CA TRP A 83 3.08 -3.40 -6.07
C TRP A 83 4.47 -3.51 -6.71
N PHE A 84 5.55 -3.36 -5.94
CA PHE A 84 6.93 -3.55 -6.43
C PHE A 84 7.15 -4.97 -6.94
N ALA A 85 6.60 -5.99 -6.30
CA ALA A 85 6.70 -7.37 -6.78
C ALA A 85 5.99 -7.60 -8.12
N LEU A 86 4.95 -6.81 -8.44
CA LEU A 86 4.21 -6.90 -9.70
C LEU A 86 4.82 -6.05 -10.82
N ALA A 87 5.46 -4.92 -10.50
CA ALA A 87 6.00 -3.98 -11.49
C ALA A 87 6.94 -4.65 -12.54
N PRO A 88 7.92 -5.51 -12.18
CA PRO A 88 8.78 -6.20 -13.14
C PRO A 88 8.04 -7.19 -14.06
N ARG A 89 6.83 -7.63 -13.68
CA ARG A 89 6.01 -8.53 -14.50
C ARG A 89 5.25 -7.78 -15.58
N ALA A 90 4.88 -6.52 -15.33
CA ALA A 90 4.22 -5.66 -16.29
C ALA A 90 5.20 -4.93 -17.23
N MET A 91 6.45 -4.72 -16.78
CA MET A 91 7.47 -3.99 -17.53
C MET A 91 8.43 -4.94 -18.27
N VAL A 92 8.51 -4.81 -19.59
CA VAL A 92 9.54 -5.49 -20.41
C VAL A 92 10.59 -4.47 -20.82
N VAL A 93 11.52 -4.18 -19.92
CA VAL A 93 12.59 -3.20 -20.14
C VAL A 93 13.74 -3.84 -20.93
N HIS A 94 14.17 -3.19 -22.01
CA HIS A 94 15.37 -3.55 -22.76
C HIS A 94 16.39 -2.42 -22.65
N LEU A 95 17.64 -2.75 -22.34
CA LEU A 95 18.75 -1.80 -22.26
C LEU A 95 19.94 -2.35 -23.03
N GLY A 96 20.47 -1.58 -23.98
CA GLY A 96 21.60 -2.02 -24.82
C GLY A 96 21.32 -3.30 -25.62
N GLY A 97 20.07 -3.49 -26.07
CA GLY A 97 19.63 -4.67 -26.81
C GLY A 97 19.42 -5.94 -25.95
N ARG A 98 19.61 -5.86 -24.62
CA ARG A 98 19.37 -6.99 -23.71
C ARG A 98 18.18 -6.71 -22.80
N ARG A 99 17.38 -7.74 -22.52
CA ARG A 99 16.29 -7.64 -21.56
C ARG A 99 16.86 -7.47 -20.14
N VAL A 100 16.38 -6.46 -19.42
CA VAL A 100 16.79 -6.24 -18.03
C VAL A 100 16.18 -7.33 -17.15
N PRO A 101 16.97 -7.96 -16.27
CA PRO A 101 16.45 -8.93 -15.31
C PRO A 101 15.39 -8.30 -14.40
N SER A 102 14.32 -9.04 -14.12
CA SER A 102 13.25 -8.60 -13.22
C SER A 102 13.75 -8.30 -11.80
N SER A 103 14.81 -8.97 -11.35
CA SER A 103 15.49 -8.69 -10.08
C SER A 103 16.14 -7.30 -10.05
N THR A 104 16.73 -6.86 -11.16
CA THR A 104 17.33 -5.51 -11.27
C THR A 104 16.26 -4.43 -11.21
N VAL A 105 15.12 -4.64 -11.88
CA VAL A 105 13.98 -3.71 -11.80
C VAL A 105 13.44 -3.64 -10.37
N LEU A 106 13.27 -4.79 -9.70
CA LEU A 106 12.82 -4.83 -8.31
C LEU A 106 13.80 -4.13 -7.36
N ALA A 107 15.10 -4.40 -7.49
CA ALA A 107 16.15 -3.76 -6.71
C ALA A 107 16.17 -2.24 -6.92
N GLY A 108 15.94 -1.77 -8.16
CA GLY A 108 15.80 -0.36 -8.47
C GLY A 108 14.64 0.32 -7.73
N HIS A 109 13.48 -0.34 -7.65
CA HIS A 109 12.33 0.18 -6.89
C HIS A 109 12.64 0.31 -5.40
N TYR A 110 13.20 -0.73 -4.78
CA TYR A 110 13.58 -0.67 -3.37
C TYR A 110 14.70 0.34 -3.10
N GLY A 111 15.68 0.45 -4.00
CA GLY A 111 16.74 1.45 -3.91
C GLY A 111 16.20 2.88 -3.98
N ALA A 112 15.33 3.16 -4.96
CA ALA A 112 14.67 4.46 -5.08
C ALA A 112 13.80 4.75 -3.85
N TRP A 113 13.05 3.77 -3.36
CA TRP A 113 12.23 3.93 -2.16
C TRP A 113 13.06 4.26 -0.91
N LEU A 114 14.19 3.57 -0.71
CA LEU A 114 15.11 3.85 0.39
C LEU A 114 15.69 5.26 0.31
N VAL A 115 16.16 5.68 -0.88
CA VAL A 115 16.73 7.01 -1.10
C VAL A 115 15.69 8.10 -0.83
N VAL A 116 14.49 7.98 -1.39
CA VAL A 116 13.41 8.95 -1.16
C VAL A 116 13.04 9.03 0.32
N SER A 117 12.94 7.87 1.00
CA SER A 117 12.66 7.83 2.44
C SER A 117 13.76 8.51 3.25
N ALA A 118 15.03 8.28 2.93
CA ALA A 118 16.16 8.92 3.60
C ALA A 118 16.18 10.44 3.39
N VAL A 119 15.88 10.91 2.18
CA VAL A 119 15.76 12.35 1.87
C VAL A 119 14.63 12.97 2.67
N ILE A 120 13.45 12.33 2.75
CA ILE A 120 12.32 12.84 3.55
C ILE A 120 12.71 12.94 5.03
N VAL A 121 13.31 11.89 5.59
CA VAL A 121 13.76 11.89 7.00
C VAL A 121 14.77 13.00 7.24
N TRP A 122 15.73 13.19 6.33
CA TRP A 122 16.71 14.27 6.42
C TRP A 122 16.04 15.64 6.38
N VAL A 123 15.15 15.91 5.43
CA VAL A 123 14.45 17.21 5.30
C VAL A 123 13.57 17.50 6.53
N VAL A 124 12.95 16.49 7.13
CA VAL A 124 12.01 16.67 8.25
C VAL A 124 12.72 16.79 9.60
N LEU A 125 13.88 16.15 9.78
CA LEU A 125 14.58 16.10 11.08
C LEU A 125 15.86 16.94 11.16
N ALA A 126 16.40 17.42 10.04
CA ALA A 126 17.54 18.34 10.01
C ALA A 126 17.10 19.78 10.29
#